data_AF-A0AAJ2NT98-F1
#
_entry.id   AF-A0AAJ2NT98-F1
#
_cell.length_a   1.000
_cell.length_b   1.000
_cell.length_c   1.000
_cell.angle_alpha   90.00
_cell.angle_beta   90.00
_cell.angle_gamma   90.00
#
_symmetry.space_group_name_H-M   'P 1'
#
loop_
_entity.id
_entity.type
_entity.pdbx_description
1 polymer ?
#
loop_
_entity_poly.entity_id
_entity_poly.type
_entity_poly.pdbx_seq_one_letter_code
_entity_poly.pdbx_strand_id
1 'polypeptide(L)'
;IQGFNVHTARKNMGKRLAIEAPIEADVVTGVPDSSISAAIGYAEATGIPYEMGLIKNKYVGRTFIQPSQSLREQGVKMKLSPVRGVV
;
A
#
# COMPACT_ATOMS: atom_id res chain seq x y z
N ILE A 1 -21.06 -2.24 -2.46
CA ILE A 1 -21.53 -2.65 -3.81
C ILE A 1 -22.31 -3.94 -3.63
N GLN A 2 -23.53 -4.04 -4.17
CA GLN A 2 -24.36 -5.25 -4.04
C GLN A 2 -24.52 -5.74 -2.58
N GLY A 3 -24.74 -4.83 -1.63
CA GLY A 3 -24.85 -5.17 -0.21
C GLY A 3 -23.53 -5.42 0.54
N PHE A 4 -22.40 -5.54 -0.17
CA PHE A 4 -21.10 -5.76 0.46
C PHE A 4 -20.36 -4.45 0.75
N ASN A 5 -19.76 -4.39 1.94
CA ASN A 5 -18.79 -3.35 2.30
C ASN A 5 -17.42 -3.67 1.66
N VAL A 6 -16.99 -2.81 0.73
CA VAL A 6 -15.75 -3.01 -0.05
C VAL A 6 -14.49 -2.93 0.83
N HIS A 7 -14.51 -2.09 1.87
CA HIS A 7 -13.40 -2.02 2.83
C HIS A 7 -13.25 -3.35 3.57
N THR A 8 -14.35 -3.89 4.10
CA THR A 8 -14.36 -5.21 4.77
C THR A 8 -13.91 -6.32 3.84
N ALA A 9 -14.37 -6.32 2.58
CA ALA A 9 -13.94 -7.32 1.59
C ALA A 9 -12.42 -7.28 1.37
N ARG A 10 -11.83 -6.09 1.15
CA ARG A 10 -10.38 -5.93 0.97
C ARG A 10 -9.60 -6.31 2.22
N LYS A 11 -10.13 -6.00 3.40
CA LYS A 11 -9.53 -6.41 4.67
C LYS A 11 -9.49 -7.93 4.83
N ASN A 12 -10.58 -8.62 4.46
CA ASN A 12 -10.61 -10.08 4.44
C ASN A 12 -9.63 -10.68 3.42
N MET A 13 -9.43 -10.03 2.26
CA MET A 13 -8.40 -10.44 1.30
C MET A 13 -6.99 -10.35 1.92
N GLY A 14 -6.70 -9.28 2.67
CA GLY A 14 -5.45 -9.13 3.41
C GLY A 14 -5.22 -10.23 4.45
N LYS A 15 -6.26 -10.54 5.23
CA LYS A 15 -6.24 -11.65 6.21
C LYS A 15 -5.98 -12.99 5.52
N ARG A 16 -6.60 -13.22 4.37
CA ARG A 16 -6.40 -14.45 3.59
C ARG A 16 -4.96 -14.54 3.07
N LEU A 17 -4.41 -13.45 2.57
CA LEU A 17 -3.02 -13.39 2.10
C LEU A 17 -2.02 -13.71 3.22
N ALA A 18 -2.28 -13.26 4.45
CA ALA A 18 -1.45 -13.61 5.60
C ALA A 18 -1.41 -15.13 5.90
N ILE A 19 -2.48 -15.85 5.56
CA ILE A 19 -2.54 -17.31 5.71
C ILE A 19 -1.81 -18.00 4.55
N GLU A 20 -1.99 -17.51 3.33
CA GLU A 20 -1.43 -18.11 2.12
C GLU A 20 0.07 -17.84 1.94
N ALA A 21 0.53 -16.67 2.39
CA ALA A 21 1.90 -16.20 2.25
C ALA A 21 2.34 -15.40 3.51
N PRO A 22 2.52 -16.07 4.66
CA PRO A 22 3.08 -15.46 5.84
C PRO A 22 4.55 -15.08 5.62
N ILE A 23 5.00 -13.99 6.25
CA ILE A 23 6.40 -13.57 6.25
C ILE A 23 6.73 -12.95 7.61
N GLU A 24 7.97 -13.10 8.05
CA GLU A 24 8.51 -12.29 9.15
C GLU A 24 8.91 -10.92 8.61
N ALA A 25 8.39 -9.86 9.24
CA ALA A 25 8.71 -8.49 8.91
C ALA A 25 8.52 -7.61 10.14
N ASP A 26 9.22 -6.48 10.19
CA ASP A 26 9.10 -5.51 11.29
C ASP A 26 7.79 -4.71 11.19
N VAL A 27 7.30 -4.49 9.97
CA VAL A 27 6.16 -3.61 9.71
C VAL A 27 5.41 -4.00 8.44
N VAL A 28 4.10 -3.73 8.43
CA VAL A 28 3.24 -3.84 7.24
C VAL A 28 2.81 -2.43 6.82
N THR A 29 3.02 -2.07 5.55
CA THR A 29 2.54 -0.80 4.98
C THR A 29 1.73 -1.04 3.71
N GLY A 30 0.68 -0.24 3.52
CA GLY A 30 -0.04 -0.17 2.24
C GLY A 30 0.61 0.83 1.29
N VAL A 31 0.59 0.56 -0.02
CA VAL A 31 0.77 1.57 -1.06
C VAL A 31 -0.55 2.34 -1.23
N PRO A 32 -0.62 3.62 -0.85
CA PRO A 32 -1.87 4.37 -0.82
C PRO A 32 -2.49 4.60 -2.21
N ASP A 33 -3.82 4.62 -2.35
CA ASP A 33 -4.83 4.56 -1.26
C ASP A 33 -5.51 3.18 -1.17
N SER A 34 -5.60 2.47 -2.30
CA SER A 34 -6.45 1.28 -2.43
C SER A 34 -6.03 0.10 -1.56
N SER A 35 -4.72 -0.07 -1.34
CA SER A 35 -4.17 -1.25 -0.64
C SER A 35 -4.23 -1.14 0.88
N ILE A 36 -4.53 0.04 1.44
CA ILE A 36 -4.55 0.29 2.89
C ILE A 36 -5.43 -0.73 3.62
N SER A 37 -6.62 -1.02 3.10
CA SER A 37 -7.54 -1.97 3.74
C SER A 37 -6.99 -3.40 3.77
N ALA A 38 -6.31 -3.82 2.70
CA ALA A 38 -5.69 -5.15 2.62
C ALA A 38 -4.46 -5.23 3.52
N ALA A 39 -3.61 -4.21 3.54
CA ALA A 39 -2.44 -4.15 4.43
C ALA A 39 -2.85 -4.21 5.91
N ILE A 40 -3.88 -3.47 6.32
CA ILE A 40 -4.44 -3.55 7.69
C ILE A 40 -4.94 -4.97 7.97
N GLY A 41 -5.64 -5.60 7.02
CA GLY A 41 -6.10 -6.98 7.18
C GLY A 41 -4.94 -7.98 7.36
N TYR A 42 -3.87 -7.82 6.58
CA TYR A 42 -2.67 -8.65 6.70
C TYR A 42 -2.01 -8.47 8.08
N ALA A 43 -1.77 -7.23 8.49
CA ALA A 43 -1.21 -6.87 9.80
C ALA A 43 -2.01 -7.45 10.97
N GLU A 44 -3.35 -7.34 10.93
CA GLU A 44 -4.22 -7.92 11.96
C GLU A 44 -4.12 -9.45 12.05
N ALA A 45 -3.92 -10.13 10.91
CA ALA A 45 -3.84 -11.58 10.88
C ALA A 45 -2.46 -12.11 11.29
N THR A 46 -1.38 -11.39 10.96
CA THR A 46 -0.01 -11.78 11.33
C THR A 46 0.42 -11.28 12.70
N GLY A 47 -0.23 -10.24 13.22
CA GLY A 47 0.20 -9.54 14.44
C GLY A 47 1.36 -8.56 14.22
N ILE A 48 1.84 -8.40 12.98
CA ILE A 48 2.87 -7.41 12.63
C ILE A 48 2.23 -6.02 12.64
N PRO A 49 2.86 -4.99 13.24
CA PRO A 49 2.27 -3.66 13.30
C PRO A 49 2.07 -3.08 11.88
N TYR A 50 0.91 -2.43 11.69
CA TYR A 50 0.67 -1.63 10.50
C TYR A 50 1.16 -0.21 10.74
N GLU A 51 1.97 0.32 9.82
CA GLU A 51 2.39 1.72 9.83
C GLU A 51 2.21 2.38 8.46
N MET A 52 2.16 3.71 8.47
CA MET A 52 2.14 4.49 7.25
C MET A 52 3.55 4.70 6.71
N GLY A 53 4.02 3.78 5.85
CA GLY A 53 5.33 3.90 5.20
C GLY A 53 5.35 4.81 3.97
N LEU A 54 4.20 5.04 3.32
CA LEU A 54 4.11 5.84 2.10
C LEU A 54 2.98 6.86 2.18
N ILE A 55 3.26 8.08 1.73
CA ILE A 55 2.29 9.16 1.58
C ILE A 55 2.09 9.44 0.10
N LYS A 56 0.84 9.42 -0.35
CA LYS A 56 0.47 9.80 -1.72
C LYS A 56 0.36 11.32 -1.85
N ASN A 57 1.01 11.86 -2.88
CA ASN A 57 0.80 13.23 -3.30
C ASN A 57 -0.55 13.35 -4.04
N LYS A 58 -1.51 14.06 -3.43
CA LYS A 58 -2.86 14.24 -3.98
C LYS A 58 -2.93 15.24 -5.14
N TYR A 59 -1.87 16.00 -5.38
CA TYR A 59 -1.83 17.07 -6.38
C TYR A 59 -1.11 16.67 -7.67
N VAL A 60 -0.61 15.43 -7.76
CA VAL A 60 0.11 14.93 -8.94
C VAL A 60 -0.85 14.19 -9.86
N GLY A 61 -0.90 14.63 -11.12
CA GLY A 61 -1.69 14.02 -12.18
C GLY A 61 -1.09 12.74 -12.77
N ARG A 62 -1.69 12.28 -13.87
CA ARG A 62 -1.13 11.18 -14.66
C ARG A 62 0.20 11.60 -15.28
N THR A 63 1.18 10.71 -15.27
CA THR A 63 2.45 10.90 -15.96
C THR A 63 2.36 10.32 -17.36
N PHE A 64 2.86 11.03 -18.37
CA PHE A 64 3.03 10.49 -19.73
C PHE A 64 4.24 9.55 -19.80
N ILE A 65 4.32 8.78 -20.89
CA ILE A 65 5.45 7.89 -21.17
C ILE A 65 6.71 8.75 -21.22
N GLN A 66 7.67 8.44 -20.35
CA GLN A 66 8.96 9.13 -20.30
C GLN A 66 10.01 8.31 -21.06
N PRO A 67 10.93 8.98 -21.78
CA PRO A 67 11.91 8.31 -22.64
C PRO A 67 13.04 7.62 -21.87
N SER A 68 13.30 8.02 -20.62
CA SER A 68 14.39 7.48 -19.80
C SER A 68 13.89 6.89 -18.49
N GLN A 69 14.67 5.95 -17.95
CA GLN A 69 14.42 5.37 -16.63
C GLN A 69 14.44 6.43 -15.53
N SER A 70 15.41 7.36 -15.55
CA SER A 70 15.55 8.42 -14.55
C SER A 70 14.32 9.32 -14.47
N LEU A 71 13.74 9.70 -15.62
CA LEU A 71 12.52 10.50 -15.68
C LEU A 71 11.29 9.74 -15.16
N ARG A 72 11.22 8.42 -15.43
CA ARG A 72 10.15 7.56 -14.86
C ARG A 72 10.25 7.48 -13.34
N GLU A 73 11.45 7.26 -12.80
CA GLU A 73 11.70 7.19 -11.37
C GLU A 73 11.38 8.51 -10.66
N GLN A 74 11.75 9.63 -11.27
CA GLN A 74 11.36 10.95 -10.77
C GLN A 74 9.83 11.10 -10.74
N GLY A 75 9.13 10.61 -11.77
CA GLY A 75 7.67 10.55 -11.79
C GLY A 75 7.07 9.72 -10.65
N VAL A 76 7.70 8.61 -10.26
CA VAL A 76 7.26 7.80 -9.11
C VAL A 76 7.48 8.56 -7.80
N LYS A 77 8.67 9.16 -7.61
CA LYS A 77 9.02 9.95 -6.42
C LYS A 77 8.09 11.15 -6.20
N MET A 78 7.56 11.74 -7.27
CA MET A 78 6.56 12.80 -7.17
C MET A 78 5.19 12.30 -6.68
N LYS A 79 4.82 11.05 -6.98
CA LYS A 79 3.51 10.46 -6.63
C LYS A 79 3.47 9.91 -5.22
N LEU A 80 4.55 9.27 -4.77
CA LEU A 80 4.64 8.59 -3.49
C LEU A 80 5.91 9.04 -2.78
N SER A 81 5.76 9.51 -1.54
CA SER A 81 6.86 9.89 -0.68
C SER A 81 7.00 8.88 0.47
N PRO A 82 8.21 8.35 0.72
CA PRO A 82 8.44 7.48 1.86
C PRO A 82 8.44 8.29 3.16
N VAL A 83 7.86 7.71 4.21
CA VAL A 83 7.97 8.22 5.58
C VAL A 83 9.27 7.71 6.16
N ARG A 84 10.31 8.56 6.10
CA ARG A 84 11.63 8.24 6.62
C ARG A 84 11.53 7.93 8.12
N GLY A 85 11.97 6.74 8.51
CA GLY A 85 11.85 6.21 9.87
C GLY A 85 10.86 5.05 10.00
N VAL A 86 10.03 4.82 8.98
CA VAL A 86 9.19 3.62 8.86
C VAL A 86 9.72 2.71 7.74
N VAL A 87 10.04 3.30 6.58
CA VAL A 87 10.59 2.61 5.39
C VAL A 87 11.77 3.37 4.79
#